data_AF-A0A952J2F8-F1
#
_entry.id   AF-A0A952J2F8-F1
#
_cell.length_a   1.000
_cell.length_b   1.000
_cell.length_c   1.000
_cell.angle_alpha   90.00
_cell.angle_beta   90.00
_cell.angle_gamma   90.00
#
_symmetry.space_group_name_H-M   'P 1'
#
loop_
_entity.id
_entity.type
_entity.pdbx_description
1 polymer ?
#
loop_
_entity_poly.entity_id
_entity_poly.type
_entity_poly.pdbx_seq_one_letter_code
_entity_poly.pdbx_strand_id
1 'polypeptide(L)'
;MSFSMSLAECADILQARLTGDDDTVSGVSIDSRTLNPGDLYVAIKGERHDGHQFVSAAGDAGASAVLVHNAVDTPLPQLLVQDTQVALGQLARAWARRFSIPTIAITGSNGKTTVKEIIALILGQLGPVLATRGNLNNEIGVPLTLLRMRMEHMYAVVEMGANHAGEISRLVAMAEPDVALVNNIGSAHLEGFGSKEGIAAAKAEIYAGLSTDGYAVINADDEFAGVMREAASHCQIREFGIVADANVKGVVSERFEIHSMDRVLAPRFNLSGEHNLMNALAAVAAVQCLDVSSDKILQGLESIDAVPGRLQRKKGIHGALVIDDSYNANPDSVRSAIRVLAACSGKRYLVLGDMAELGSDSSQLHHDIGHAASEHGIDGVWTVGALSANTRKAFVDRTDRGSSNSVVDDPNESVTGAHCTDKNSLIDDLRQHLTSDVTVLIKGSRSAHMEYVVDALCPSDQKPDFQRSVESGS
;
A
#
# COMPACT_ATOMS: atom_id res chain seq x y z
N MET A 1 6.78 -25.54 -10.44
CA MET A 1 7.40 -24.97 -11.65
C MET A 1 7.82 -23.55 -11.36
N SER A 2 9.09 -23.23 -11.62
CA SER A 2 9.57 -21.86 -11.81
C SER A 2 8.96 -21.28 -13.09
N PHE A 3 9.11 -19.97 -13.31
CA PHE A 3 8.69 -19.37 -14.59
C PHE A 3 9.45 -20.04 -15.74
N SER A 4 8.74 -20.38 -16.82
CA SER A 4 9.33 -20.95 -18.03
C SER A 4 8.37 -20.80 -19.22
N MET A 5 8.83 -20.12 -20.26
CA MET A 5 8.16 -19.97 -21.56
C MET A 5 9.22 -19.96 -22.66
N SER A 6 8.91 -20.49 -23.85
CA SER A 6 9.76 -20.26 -25.02
C SER A 6 9.52 -18.86 -25.60
N LEU A 7 10.48 -18.34 -26.36
CA LEU A 7 10.31 -17.07 -27.06
C LEU A 7 9.23 -17.17 -28.14
N ALA A 8 9.10 -18.33 -28.80
CA ALA A 8 8.01 -18.61 -29.73
C ALA A 8 6.64 -18.52 -29.02
N GLU A 9 6.51 -19.12 -27.82
CA GLU A 9 5.28 -19.02 -27.04
C GLU A 9 4.99 -17.57 -26.61
N CYS A 10 6.00 -16.85 -26.13
CA CYS A 10 5.87 -15.43 -25.81
C CYS A 10 5.43 -14.62 -27.04
N ALA A 11 6.00 -14.90 -28.22
CA ALA A 11 5.64 -14.23 -29.47
C ALA A 11 4.17 -14.48 -29.84
N ASP A 12 3.70 -15.71 -29.70
CA ASP A 12 2.30 -16.07 -29.98
C ASP A 12 1.33 -15.37 -29.02
N ILE A 13 1.62 -15.36 -27.71
CA ILE A 13 0.81 -14.67 -26.70
C ILE A 13 0.72 -13.17 -27.01
N LEU A 14 1.84 -12.56 -27.39
CA LEU A 14 1.98 -11.13 -27.59
C LEU A 14 1.61 -10.66 -29.00
N GLN A 15 1.41 -11.59 -29.94
CA GLN A 15 1.40 -11.29 -31.38
C GLN A 15 2.64 -10.47 -31.79
N ALA A 16 3.78 -10.80 -31.18
CA ALA A 16 5.04 -10.11 -31.38
C ALA A 16 5.81 -10.69 -32.57
N ARG A 17 6.65 -9.87 -33.20
CA ARG A 17 7.63 -10.37 -34.16
C ARG A 17 8.88 -10.81 -33.39
N LEU A 18 9.18 -12.10 -33.42
CA LEU A 18 10.46 -12.65 -32.93
C LEU A 18 11.56 -12.41 -33.97
N THR A 19 12.69 -11.85 -33.54
CA THR A 19 13.93 -11.76 -34.34
C THR A 19 15.08 -12.42 -33.58
N GLY A 20 15.75 -13.38 -34.19
CA GLY A 20 16.75 -14.23 -33.52
C GLY A 20 16.26 -15.67 -33.39
N ASP A 21 17.03 -16.50 -32.71
CA ASP A 21 16.69 -17.89 -32.46
C ASP A 21 15.66 -18.01 -31.32
N ASP A 22 14.88 -19.09 -31.34
CA ASP A 22 14.01 -19.44 -30.21
C ASP A 22 14.86 -19.94 -29.03
N ASP A 23 14.46 -19.58 -27.82
CA ASP A 23 15.10 -19.98 -26.57
C ASP A 23 14.06 -20.01 -25.45
N THR A 24 14.42 -20.53 -24.27
CA THR A 24 13.56 -20.54 -23.09
C THR A 24 13.96 -19.45 -22.12
N VAL A 25 12.98 -18.64 -21.69
CA VAL A 25 13.17 -17.64 -20.62
C VAL A 25 12.71 -18.22 -19.29
N SER A 26 13.52 -18.04 -18.25
CA SER A 26 13.30 -18.60 -16.90
C SER A 26 12.70 -17.59 -15.90
N GLY A 27 12.55 -16.35 -16.34
CA GLY A 27 11.89 -15.27 -15.61
C GLY A 27 11.69 -14.04 -16.49
N VAL A 28 11.22 -12.96 -15.86
CA VAL A 28 10.95 -11.68 -16.53
C VAL A 28 11.41 -10.57 -15.60
N SER A 29 12.18 -9.61 -16.12
CA SER A 29 12.66 -8.45 -15.38
C SER A 29 12.49 -7.17 -16.18
N ILE A 30 12.25 -6.06 -15.49
CA ILE A 30 12.22 -4.70 -16.05
C ILE A 30 13.43 -3.85 -15.61
N ASP A 31 14.31 -4.40 -14.77
CA ASP A 31 15.45 -3.69 -14.18
C ASP A 31 16.72 -4.50 -14.41
N SER A 32 17.61 -3.97 -15.25
CA SER A 32 18.85 -4.64 -15.63
C SER A 32 19.81 -4.88 -14.46
N ARG A 33 19.63 -4.19 -13.32
CA ARG A 33 20.46 -4.35 -12.12
C ARG A 33 20.05 -5.52 -11.25
N THR A 34 18.81 -6.01 -11.42
CA THR A 34 18.22 -7.07 -10.59
C THR A 34 17.81 -8.30 -11.40
N LEU A 35 18.05 -8.28 -12.71
CA LEU A 35 17.74 -9.40 -13.59
C LEU A 35 18.62 -10.61 -13.25
N ASN A 36 18.05 -11.80 -13.38
CA ASN A 36 18.77 -13.05 -13.23
C ASN A 36 19.16 -13.61 -14.61
N PRO A 37 20.29 -14.32 -14.73
CA PRO A 37 20.62 -15.01 -15.96
C PRO A 37 19.47 -15.91 -16.44
N GLY A 38 19.07 -15.77 -17.70
CA GLY A 38 17.93 -16.47 -18.30
C GLY A 38 16.61 -15.68 -18.32
N ASP A 39 16.55 -14.50 -17.70
CA ASP A 39 15.34 -13.67 -17.72
C ASP A 39 15.09 -13.04 -19.11
N LEU A 40 13.81 -12.82 -19.44
CA LEU A 40 13.38 -11.88 -20.46
C LEU A 40 13.48 -10.46 -19.90
N TYR A 41 14.32 -9.61 -20.48
CA TYR A 41 14.39 -8.19 -20.11
C TYR A 41 13.35 -7.38 -20.88
N VAL A 42 12.45 -6.70 -20.16
CA VAL A 42 11.38 -5.89 -20.74
C VAL A 42 11.77 -4.42 -20.68
N ALA A 43 11.99 -3.83 -21.86
CA ALA A 43 12.39 -2.44 -22.00
C ALA A 43 11.18 -1.50 -21.84
N ILE A 44 10.86 -1.13 -20.60
CA ILE A 44 9.79 -0.18 -20.28
C ILE A 44 10.28 1.26 -20.46
N LYS A 45 9.48 2.10 -21.11
CA LYS A 45 9.72 3.53 -21.24
C LYS A 45 8.90 4.29 -20.20
N GLY A 46 9.57 4.81 -19.17
CA GLY A 46 8.97 5.71 -18.19
C GLY A 46 9.18 7.19 -18.55
N GLU A 47 8.71 8.09 -17.69
CA GLU A 47 8.85 9.54 -17.90
C GLU A 47 10.32 10.02 -17.86
N ARG A 48 11.16 9.38 -17.03
CA ARG A 48 12.55 9.78 -16.79
C ARG A 48 13.58 8.87 -17.44
N HIS A 49 13.21 7.62 -17.73
CA HIS A 49 14.13 6.59 -18.17
C HIS A 49 13.51 5.78 -19.31
N ASP A 50 14.31 5.47 -20.32
CA ASP A 50 13.94 4.58 -21.40
C ASP A 50 14.70 3.26 -21.26
N GLY A 51 13.98 2.17 -20.95
CA GLY A 51 14.52 0.84 -20.75
C GLY A 51 15.36 0.32 -21.92
N HIS A 52 15.16 0.85 -23.14
CA HIS A 52 15.92 0.45 -24.33
C HIS A 52 17.40 0.82 -24.21
N GLN A 53 17.73 1.86 -23.45
CA GLN A 53 19.11 2.30 -23.21
C GLN A 53 19.91 1.27 -22.40
N PHE A 54 19.24 0.36 -21.70
CA PHE A 54 19.87 -0.63 -20.83
C PHE A 54 19.89 -2.05 -21.43
N VAL A 55 19.51 -2.22 -22.70
CA VAL A 55 19.53 -3.53 -23.39
C VAL A 55 20.92 -4.17 -23.38
N SER A 56 21.98 -3.39 -23.62
CA SER A 56 23.36 -3.91 -23.54
C SER A 56 23.69 -4.40 -22.13
N ALA A 57 23.39 -3.58 -21.11
CA ALA A 57 23.62 -3.95 -19.71
C ALA A 57 22.80 -5.18 -19.30
N ALA A 58 21.60 -5.35 -19.85
CA ALA A 58 20.80 -6.54 -19.61
C ALA A 58 21.42 -7.80 -20.24
N GLY A 59 22.00 -7.69 -21.43
CA GLY A 59 22.78 -8.76 -22.04
C GLY A 59 24.02 -9.13 -21.23
N ASP A 60 24.77 -8.13 -20.73
CA ASP A 60 25.93 -8.36 -19.87
C ASP A 60 25.56 -9.06 -18.54
N ALA A 61 24.36 -8.80 -18.03
CA ALA A 61 23.81 -9.46 -16.85
C ALA A 61 23.21 -10.86 -17.13
N GLY A 62 23.19 -11.30 -18.40
CA GLY A 62 22.77 -12.65 -18.79
C GLY A 62 21.31 -12.80 -19.19
N ALA A 63 20.64 -11.73 -19.61
CA ALA A 63 19.30 -11.84 -20.19
C ALA A 63 19.30 -12.77 -21.43
N SER A 64 18.33 -13.68 -21.52
CA SER A 64 18.20 -14.59 -22.68
C SER A 64 17.58 -13.91 -23.90
N ALA A 65 16.76 -12.88 -23.67
CA ALA A 65 16.09 -12.13 -24.73
C ALA A 65 15.64 -10.76 -24.23
N VAL A 66 15.19 -9.92 -25.16
CA VAL A 66 14.61 -8.62 -24.86
C VAL A 66 13.21 -8.43 -25.46
N LEU A 67 12.32 -7.80 -24.71
CA LEU A 67 11.01 -7.34 -25.18
C LEU A 67 11.08 -5.83 -25.37
N VAL A 68 10.95 -5.38 -26.62
CA VAL A 68 11.21 -4.00 -27.05
C VAL A 68 10.07 -3.49 -27.95
N HIS A 69 9.85 -2.18 -27.98
CA HIS A 69 8.87 -1.58 -28.91
C HIS A 69 9.50 -1.11 -30.23
N ASN A 70 10.82 -1.02 -30.28
CA ASN A 70 11.61 -0.74 -31.49
C ASN A 70 12.81 -1.69 -31.54
N ALA A 71 13.23 -2.09 -32.74
CA ALA A 71 14.43 -2.91 -32.90
C ALA A 71 15.67 -2.21 -32.31
N VAL A 72 16.48 -2.97 -31.56
CA VAL A 72 17.73 -2.49 -30.97
C VAL A 72 18.89 -3.28 -31.57
N ASP A 73 20.05 -2.67 -31.75
CA ASP A 73 21.26 -3.39 -32.16
C ASP A 73 21.80 -4.20 -30.97
N THR A 74 21.52 -5.50 -30.95
CA THR A 74 21.94 -6.43 -29.89
C THR A 74 22.03 -7.85 -30.47
N PRO A 75 22.97 -8.69 -29.99
CA PRO A 75 23.02 -10.10 -30.38
C PRO A 75 21.89 -10.93 -29.75
N LEU A 76 21.17 -10.40 -28.76
CA LEU A 76 20.07 -11.11 -28.10
C LEU A 76 18.85 -11.25 -29.02
N PRO A 77 18.11 -12.37 -28.95
CA PRO A 77 16.77 -12.48 -29.50
C PRO A 77 15.85 -11.36 -29.00
N GLN A 78 14.98 -10.86 -29.87
CA GLN A 78 14.08 -9.74 -29.58
C GLN A 78 12.64 -10.10 -29.91
N LEU A 79 11.75 -9.78 -28.98
CA LEU A 79 10.30 -9.74 -29.19
C LEU A 79 9.90 -8.30 -29.46
N LEU A 80 9.51 -7.99 -30.69
CA LEU A 80 9.06 -6.65 -31.07
C LEU A 80 7.54 -6.53 -30.92
N VAL A 81 7.13 -5.60 -30.07
CA VAL A 81 5.71 -5.27 -29.80
C VAL A 81 5.42 -3.80 -30.05
N GLN A 82 4.15 -3.40 -30.04
CA GLN A 82 3.80 -1.97 -30.13
C GLN A 82 4.03 -1.23 -28.80
N ASP A 83 3.75 -1.91 -27.69
CA ASP A 83 3.83 -1.34 -26.34
C ASP A 83 4.33 -2.40 -25.37
N THR A 84 5.48 -2.14 -24.73
CA THR A 84 6.13 -3.10 -23.83
C THR A 84 5.43 -3.22 -22.48
N GLN A 85 4.71 -2.19 -22.02
CA GLN A 85 3.93 -2.25 -20.78
C GLN A 85 2.67 -3.08 -20.97
N VAL A 86 1.96 -2.90 -22.08
CA VAL A 86 0.80 -3.73 -22.45
C VAL A 86 1.23 -5.19 -22.61
N ALA A 87 2.35 -5.43 -23.30
CA ALA A 87 2.89 -6.77 -23.49
C ALA A 87 3.28 -7.44 -22.15
N LEU A 88 3.88 -6.70 -21.21
CA LEU A 88 4.16 -7.21 -19.87
C LEU A 88 2.88 -7.70 -19.17
N GLY A 89 1.79 -6.94 -19.24
CA GLY A 89 0.49 -7.34 -18.70
C GLY A 89 -0.11 -8.57 -19.38
N GLN A 90 0.03 -8.68 -20.71
CA GLN A 90 -0.42 -9.85 -21.47
C GLN A 90 0.33 -11.13 -21.08
N LEU A 91 1.66 -11.07 -20.97
CA LEU A 91 2.48 -12.20 -20.49
C LEU A 91 2.10 -12.60 -19.07
N ALA A 92 1.91 -11.61 -18.19
CA ALA A 92 1.54 -11.87 -16.80
C ALA A 92 0.18 -12.56 -16.68
N ARG A 93 -0.83 -12.11 -17.45
CA ARG A 93 -2.14 -12.76 -17.52
C ARG A 93 -2.03 -14.19 -18.05
N ALA A 94 -1.31 -14.39 -19.14
CA ALA A 94 -1.11 -15.71 -19.74
C ALA A 94 -0.41 -16.68 -18.76
N TRP A 95 0.57 -16.19 -18.00
CA TRP A 95 1.22 -16.96 -16.95
C TRP A 95 0.27 -17.29 -15.80
N ALA A 96 -0.46 -16.30 -15.27
CA ALA A 96 -1.39 -16.48 -14.15
C ALA A 96 -2.48 -17.52 -14.47
N ARG A 97 -3.00 -17.53 -15.70
CA ARG A 97 -3.99 -18.51 -16.19
C ARG A 97 -3.51 -19.96 -16.22
N ARG A 98 -2.21 -20.21 -16.05
CA ARG A 98 -1.69 -21.59 -15.90
C ARG A 98 -1.94 -22.17 -14.51
N PHE A 99 -2.45 -21.37 -13.57
CA PHE A 99 -2.73 -21.77 -12.20
C PHE A 99 -4.23 -21.65 -11.92
N SER A 100 -4.77 -22.65 -11.25
CA SER A 100 -6.17 -22.66 -10.79
C SER A 100 -6.17 -22.47 -9.27
N ILE A 101 -5.79 -21.27 -8.83
CA ILE A 101 -5.75 -20.91 -7.41
C ILE A 101 -6.67 -19.71 -7.15
N PRO A 102 -7.36 -19.65 -6.00
CA PRO A 102 -8.20 -18.51 -5.70
C PRO A 102 -7.41 -17.21 -5.61
N THR A 103 -7.90 -16.18 -6.29
CA THR A 103 -7.26 -14.87 -6.39
C THR A 103 -8.16 -13.79 -5.80
N ILE A 104 -7.64 -13.05 -4.83
CA ILE A 104 -8.30 -11.89 -4.21
C ILE A 104 -7.66 -10.61 -4.76
N ALA A 105 -8.46 -9.73 -5.36
CA ALA A 105 -8.05 -8.38 -5.76
C ALA A 105 -8.55 -7.33 -4.75
N ILE A 106 -7.72 -6.35 -4.41
CA ILE A 106 -8.03 -5.36 -3.38
C ILE A 106 -7.75 -3.95 -3.90
N THR A 107 -8.75 -3.08 -3.84
CA THR A 107 -8.59 -1.64 -3.99
C THR A 107 -9.25 -0.87 -2.84
N GLY A 108 -9.19 0.45 -2.92
CA GLY A 108 -9.65 1.37 -1.88
C GLY A 108 -8.79 2.64 -1.85
N SER A 109 -9.32 3.70 -1.25
CA SER A 109 -8.52 4.92 -1.02
C SER A 109 -7.49 4.67 0.08
N ASN A 110 -7.90 4.01 1.17
CA ASN A 110 -7.08 3.71 2.33
C ASN A 110 -7.09 2.23 2.70
N GLY A 111 -6.09 1.78 3.45
CA GLY A 111 -6.07 0.45 4.08
C GLY A 111 -5.74 -0.74 3.16
N LYS A 112 -5.64 -0.55 1.83
CA LYS A 112 -5.32 -1.62 0.85
C LYS A 112 -4.21 -2.56 1.31
N THR A 113 -3.03 -2.01 1.61
CA THR A 113 -1.87 -2.78 2.05
C THR A 113 -2.12 -3.51 3.36
N THR A 114 -2.73 -2.85 4.34
CA THR A 114 -3.07 -3.47 5.63
C THR A 114 -4.01 -4.65 5.43
N VAL A 115 -5.07 -4.47 4.65
CA VAL A 115 -6.04 -5.56 4.35
C VAL A 115 -5.36 -6.70 3.60
N LYS A 116 -4.52 -6.40 2.61
CA LYS A 116 -3.74 -7.40 1.87
C LYS A 116 -2.82 -8.22 2.79
N GLU A 117 -2.14 -7.58 3.74
CA GLU A 117 -1.31 -8.29 4.74
C GLU A 117 -2.16 -9.16 5.66
N ILE A 118 -3.30 -8.65 6.15
CA ILE A 118 -4.21 -9.44 7.01
C ILE A 118 -4.73 -10.68 6.25
N ILE A 119 -5.17 -10.51 5.00
CA ILE A 119 -5.63 -11.61 4.15
C ILE A 119 -4.50 -12.62 3.93
N ALA A 120 -3.29 -12.16 3.61
CA ALA A 120 -2.14 -13.02 3.41
C ALA A 120 -1.75 -13.81 4.67
N LEU A 121 -1.85 -13.21 5.87
CA LEU A 121 -1.60 -13.88 7.15
C LEU A 121 -2.65 -14.95 7.46
N ILE A 122 -3.92 -14.68 7.16
CA ILE A 122 -5.00 -15.68 7.33
C ILE A 122 -4.82 -16.84 6.36
N LEU A 123 -4.66 -16.55 5.07
CA LEU A 123 -4.48 -17.60 4.05
C LEU A 123 -3.15 -18.35 4.24
N GLY A 124 -2.13 -17.69 4.80
CA GLY A 124 -0.86 -18.30 5.20
C GLY A 124 -1.00 -19.42 6.23
N GLN A 125 -2.09 -19.46 7.01
CA GLN A 125 -2.39 -20.56 7.93
C GLN A 125 -2.83 -21.85 7.22
N LEU A 126 -3.10 -21.77 5.92
CA LEU A 126 -3.56 -22.87 5.06
C LEU A 126 -2.45 -23.32 4.09
N GLY A 127 -1.62 -22.40 3.60
CA GLY A 127 -0.52 -22.70 2.70
C GLY A 127 0.17 -21.45 2.12
N PRO A 128 1.13 -21.62 1.20
CA PRO A 128 1.87 -20.51 0.60
C PRO A 128 0.95 -19.55 -0.17
N VAL A 129 1.17 -18.24 -0.01
CA VAL A 129 0.37 -17.17 -0.60
C VAL A 129 1.25 -16.27 -1.47
N LEU A 130 0.83 -16.04 -2.72
CA LEU A 130 1.38 -14.97 -3.53
C LEU A 130 0.72 -13.64 -3.12
N ALA A 131 1.49 -12.67 -2.63
CA ALA A 131 0.95 -11.35 -2.29
C ALA A 131 1.72 -10.21 -2.96
N THR A 132 1.03 -9.11 -3.30
CA THR A 132 1.69 -7.88 -3.77
C THR A 132 2.76 -7.43 -2.76
N ARG A 133 3.98 -7.18 -3.25
CA ARG A 133 5.09 -6.67 -2.42
C ARG A 133 5.19 -5.16 -2.57
N GLY A 134 5.39 -4.46 -1.46
CA GLY A 134 5.52 -3.01 -1.44
C GLY A 134 4.34 -2.32 -2.14
N ASN A 135 4.64 -1.42 -3.07
CA ASN A 135 3.67 -0.65 -3.86
C ASN A 135 3.54 -1.15 -5.31
N LEU A 136 3.81 -2.44 -5.57
CA LEU A 136 3.66 -3.04 -6.91
C LEU A 136 2.18 -3.26 -7.26
N ASN A 137 1.41 -2.17 -7.31
CA ASN A 137 -0.05 -2.18 -7.43
C ASN A 137 -0.57 -1.42 -8.67
N ASN A 138 0.31 -1.05 -9.61
CA ASN A 138 -0.02 -0.35 -10.85
C ASN A 138 0.18 -1.25 -12.09
N GLU A 139 0.11 -0.67 -13.30
CA GLU A 139 0.20 -1.40 -14.59
C GLU A 139 1.54 -2.12 -14.83
N ILE A 140 2.57 -1.80 -14.05
CA ILE A 140 3.85 -2.51 -14.07
C ILE A 140 3.92 -3.50 -12.90
N GLY A 141 3.50 -3.05 -11.71
CA GLY A 141 3.62 -3.81 -10.47
C GLY A 141 2.71 -5.04 -10.39
N VAL A 142 1.47 -4.96 -10.87
CA VAL A 142 0.55 -6.10 -10.90
C VAL A 142 1.10 -7.22 -11.80
N PRO A 143 1.52 -6.95 -13.06
CA PRO A 143 2.18 -7.96 -13.87
C PRO A 143 3.37 -8.63 -13.20
N LEU A 144 4.27 -7.85 -12.59
CA LEU A 144 5.43 -8.39 -11.87
C LEU A 144 5.02 -9.24 -10.66
N THR A 145 3.91 -8.92 -10.02
CA THR A 145 3.36 -9.76 -8.95
C THR A 145 2.88 -11.11 -9.50
N LEU A 146 2.10 -11.10 -10.58
CA LEU A 146 1.54 -12.31 -11.20
C LEU A 146 2.62 -13.22 -11.79
N LEU A 147 3.67 -12.67 -12.41
CA LEU A 147 4.79 -13.43 -12.98
C LEU A 147 5.61 -14.21 -11.94
N ARG A 148 5.46 -13.87 -10.65
CA ARG A 148 6.04 -14.65 -9.53
C ARG A 148 5.18 -15.82 -9.11
N MET A 149 4.02 -16.06 -9.71
CA MET A 149 3.18 -17.22 -9.38
C MET A 149 3.94 -18.53 -9.64
N ARG A 150 3.81 -19.48 -8.72
CA ARG A 150 4.52 -20.78 -8.67
C ARG A 150 3.53 -21.85 -8.21
N MET A 151 3.82 -23.10 -8.52
CA MET A 151 2.95 -24.25 -8.21
C MET A 151 2.70 -24.47 -6.72
N GLU A 152 3.55 -23.95 -5.84
CA GLU A 152 3.40 -24.06 -4.39
C GLU A 152 2.38 -23.06 -3.81
N HIS A 153 2.08 -21.98 -4.54
CA HIS A 153 1.07 -21.03 -4.08
C HIS A 153 -0.30 -21.69 -4.11
N MET A 154 -1.04 -21.54 -3.01
CA MET A 154 -2.43 -21.99 -2.91
C MET A 154 -3.42 -20.84 -3.09
N TYR A 155 -2.95 -19.60 -2.91
CA TYR A 155 -3.77 -18.39 -3.02
C TYR A 155 -2.96 -17.24 -3.60
N ALA A 156 -3.65 -16.25 -4.19
CA ALA A 156 -3.08 -14.99 -4.60
C ALA A 156 -3.85 -13.80 -4.01
N VAL A 157 -3.13 -12.75 -3.58
CA VAL A 157 -3.68 -11.52 -3.01
C VAL A 157 -3.03 -10.32 -3.70
N VAL A 158 -3.77 -9.69 -4.60
CA VAL A 158 -3.27 -8.66 -5.52
C VAL A 158 -3.82 -7.30 -5.13
N GLU A 159 -2.95 -6.42 -4.65
CA GLU A 159 -3.28 -5.01 -4.40
C GLU A 159 -3.33 -4.23 -5.72
N MET A 160 -4.37 -3.43 -5.93
CA MET A 160 -4.60 -2.59 -7.11
C MET A 160 -4.78 -1.13 -6.71
N GLY A 161 -3.86 -0.29 -7.14
CA GLY A 161 -3.88 1.17 -7.05
C GLY A 161 -4.30 1.78 -8.38
N ALA A 162 -4.89 2.97 -8.31
CA ALA A 162 -5.21 3.76 -9.48
C ALA A 162 -5.25 5.24 -9.11
N ASN A 163 -4.82 6.06 -10.05
CA ASN A 163 -4.83 7.51 -10.05
C ASN A 163 -5.84 8.07 -11.07
N HIS A 164 -6.19 7.30 -12.10
CA HIS A 164 -7.15 7.70 -13.14
C HIS A 164 -8.17 6.60 -13.46
N ALA A 165 -9.29 6.99 -14.07
CA ALA A 165 -10.31 6.06 -14.53
C ALA A 165 -9.75 5.09 -15.60
N GLY A 166 -10.26 3.85 -15.61
CA GLY A 166 -9.84 2.77 -16.49
C GLY A 166 -8.57 2.03 -16.06
N GLU A 167 -7.80 2.55 -15.11
CA GLU A 167 -6.59 1.87 -14.62
C GLU A 167 -6.95 0.58 -13.87
N ILE A 168 -7.93 0.61 -12.95
CA ILE A 168 -8.36 -0.59 -12.21
C ILE A 168 -8.91 -1.64 -13.18
N SER A 169 -9.70 -1.24 -14.19
CA SER A 169 -10.19 -2.15 -15.23
C SER A 169 -9.05 -2.88 -15.96
N ARG A 170 -7.96 -2.18 -16.28
CA ARG A 170 -6.77 -2.81 -16.90
C ARG A 170 -6.09 -3.79 -15.94
N LEU A 171 -5.94 -3.45 -14.66
CA LEU A 171 -5.31 -4.32 -13.67
C LEU A 171 -6.13 -5.58 -13.41
N VAL A 172 -7.45 -5.44 -13.28
CA VAL A 172 -8.33 -6.58 -13.00
C VAL A 172 -8.43 -7.54 -14.19
N ALA A 173 -8.36 -7.01 -15.42
CA ALA A 173 -8.30 -7.83 -16.63
C ALA A 173 -7.02 -8.69 -16.72
N MET A 174 -5.96 -8.33 -16.00
CA MET A 174 -4.74 -9.13 -15.90
C MET A 174 -4.83 -10.20 -14.81
N ALA A 175 -5.43 -9.85 -13.65
CA ALA A 175 -5.44 -10.71 -12.46
C ALA A 175 -6.60 -11.71 -12.41
N GLU A 176 -7.74 -11.40 -13.04
CA GLU A 176 -8.93 -12.26 -13.11
C GLU A 176 -9.33 -12.85 -11.75
N PRO A 177 -9.69 -12.01 -10.77
CA PRO A 177 -9.94 -12.45 -9.40
C PRO A 177 -11.24 -13.25 -9.24
N ASP A 178 -11.27 -14.11 -8.23
CA ASP A 178 -12.48 -14.77 -7.73
C ASP A 178 -13.20 -13.92 -6.66
N VAL A 179 -12.43 -13.08 -5.96
CA VAL A 179 -12.93 -12.15 -4.94
C VAL A 179 -12.35 -10.77 -5.19
N ALA A 180 -13.19 -9.74 -5.29
CA ALA A 180 -12.75 -8.37 -5.45
C ALA A 180 -13.27 -7.50 -4.30
N LEU A 181 -12.38 -6.74 -3.66
CA LEU A 181 -12.68 -5.94 -2.47
C LEU A 181 -12.43 -4.46 -2.74
N VAL A 182 -13.44 -3.61 -2.48
CA VAL A 182 -13.25 -2.17 -2.30
C VAL A 182 -13.32 -1.86 -0.80
N ASN A 183 -12.16 -1.50 -0.22
CA ASN A 183 -12.06 -1.29 1.24
C ASN A 183 -12.79 -0.02 1.72
N ASN A 184 -12.68 1.09 0.97
CA ASN A 184 -13.35 2.37 1.23
C ASN A 184 -13.14 3.35 0.06
N ILE A 185 -14.02 4.34 -0.01
CA ILE A 185 -13.91 5.55 -0.83
C ILE A 185 -13.57 6.74 0.10
N GLY A 186 -12.38 7.28 -0.10
CA GLY A 186 -11.88 8.46 0.61
C GLY A 186 -11.16 9.40 -0.35
N SER A 187 -10.57 10.47 0.18
CA SER A 187 -10.09 11.61 -0.61
C SER A 187 -8.70 11.42 -1.25
N ALA A 188 -8.20 10.18 -1.34
CA ALA A 188 -6.90 9.88 -1.95
C ALA A 188 -6.98 10.02 -3.48
N HIS A 189 -5.94 10.60 -4.09
CA HIS A 189 -5.81 10.81 -5.54
C HIS A 189 -6.92 11.70 -6.15
N LEU A 190 -7.52 12.59 -5.35
CA LEU A 190 -8.65 13.42 -5.78
C LEU A 190 -8.37 14.22 -7.06
N GLU A 191 -7.13 14.65 -7.27
CA GLU A 191 -6.70 15.38 -8.47
C GLU A 191 -6.90 14.57 -9.76
N GLY A 192 -6.55 13.28 -9.77
CA GLY A 192 -6.65 12.44 -10.96
C GLY A 192 -8.08 11.97 -11.28
N PHE A 193 -8.96 11.94 -10.27
CA PHE A 193 -10.35 11.49 -10.41
C PHE A 193 -11.39 12.62 -10.44
N GLY A 194 -11.01 13.84 -10.06
CA GLY A 194 -11.86 15.04 -10.05
C GLY A 194 -12.85 15.12 -8.88
N SER A 195 -13.47 14.01 -8.46
CA SER A 195 -14.42 13.99 -7.34
C SER A 195 -14.46 12.65 -6.61
N LYS A 196 -15.12 12.58 -5.44
CA LYS A 196 -15.32 11.31 -4.71
C LYS A 196 -16.19 10.32 -5.48
N GLU A 197 -17.16 10.82 -6.24
CA GLU A 197 -17.99 10.02 -7.17
C GLU A 197 -17.10 9.43 -8.27
N GLY A 198 -16.17 10.21 -8.82
CA GLY A 198 -15.17 9.74 -9.79
C GLY A 198 -14.26 8.66 -9.20
N ILE A 199 -13.81 8.83 -7.96
CA ILE A 199 -13.04 7.81 -7.23
C ILE A 199 -13.88 6.53 -7.04
N ALA A 200 -15.15 6.67 -6.65
CA ALA A 200 -16.06 5.55 -6.46
C ALA A 200 -16.28 4.76 -7.76
N ALA A 201 -16.59 5.45 -8.85
CA ALA A 201 -16.77 4.82 -10.17
C ALA A 201 -15.51 4.09 -10.63
N ALA A 202 -14.34 4.72 -10.50
CA ALA A 202 -13.08 4.09 -10.90
C ALA A 202 -12.70 2.88 -10.04
N LYS A 203 -12.97 2.92 -8.73
CA LYS A 203 -12.70 1.76 -7.84
C LYS A 203 -13.69 0.63 -8.05
N ALA A 204 -14.93 0.94 -8.42
CA ALA A 204 -15.95 -0.05 -8.74
C ALA A 204 -15.62 -0.87 -10.01
N GLU A 205 -14.72 -0.37 -10.88
CA GLU A 205 -14.20 -1.13 -12.03
C GLU A 205 -13.59 -2.48 -11.63
N ILE A 206 -13.14 -2.63 -10.37
CA ILE A 206 -12.59 -3.89 -9.87
C ILE A 206 -13.60 -5.05 -9.96
N TYR A 207 -14.90 -4.77 -9.86
CA TYR A 207 -15.93 -5.81 -9.91
C TYR A 207 -16.16 -6.34 -11.33
N ALA A 208 -15.79 -5.58 -12.37
CA ALA A 208 -15.94 -6.03 -13.76
C ALA A 208 -15.07 -7.25 -14.11
N GLY A 209 -14.07 -7.57 -13.27
CA GLY A 209 -13.25 -8.75 -13.42
C GLY A 209 -13.83 -10.02 -12.79
N LEU A 210 -14.98 -9.93 -12.10
CA LEU A 210 -15.62 -11.08 -11.44
C LEU A 210 -16.52 -11.86 -12.41
N SER A 211 -16.60 -13.17 -12.20
CA SER A 211 -17.64 -14.01 -12.79
C SER A 211 -18.95 -13.91 -11.98
N THR A 212 -20.02 -14.53 -12.47
CA THR A 212 -21.30 -14.62 -11.73
C THR A 212 -21.18 -15.38 -10.40
N ASP A 213 -20.20 -16.27 -10.30
CA ASP A 213 -19.90 -17.06 -9.10
C ASP A 213 -18.84 -16.37 -8.21
N GLY A 214 -18.20 -15.31 -8.70
CA GLY A 214 -17.25 -14.51 -7.95
C GLY A 214 -17.92 -13.64 -6.88
N TYR A 215 -17.12 -13.16 -5.94
CA TYR A 215 -17.59 -12.36 -4.81
C TYR A 215 -17.09 -10.92 -4.85
N ALA A 216 -18.02 -9.98 -4.88
CA ALA A 216 -17.77 -8.57 -4.59
C ALA A 216 -17.86 -8.34 -3.08
N VAL A 217 -16.79 -7.80 -2.49
CA VAL A 217 -16.72 -7.46 -1.08
C VAL A 217 -16.83 -5.95 -0.90
N ILE A 218 -17.88 -5.52 -0.20
CA ILE A 218 -18.30 -4.11 -0.12
C ILE A 218 -18.32 -3.63 1.32
N ASN A 219 -17.77 -2.44 1.58
CA ASN A 219 -17.97 -1.73 2.84
C ASN A 219 -19.39 -1.13 2.88
N ALA A 220 -20.27 -1.70 3.71
CA ALA A 220 -21.66 -1.25 3.83
C ALA A 220 -21.82 0.08 4.58
N ASP A 221 -20.80 0.50 5.34
CA ASP A 221 -20.78 1.80 6.03
C ASP A 221 -20.31 2.95 5.12
N ASP A 222 -19.82 2.64 3.92
CA ASP A 222 -19.32 3.64 2.98
C ASP A 222 -20.48 4.39 2.30
N GLU A 223 -20.35 5.71 2.18
CA GLU A 223 -21.33 6.57 1.50
C GLU A 223 -21.63 6.11 0.07
N PHE A 224 -20.64 5.51 -0.60
CA PHE A 224 -20.74 5.01 -1.97
C PHE A 224 -21.08 3.52 -2.06
N ALA A 225 -21.51 2.87 -0.96
CA ALA A 225 -21.90 1.46 -0.97
C ALA A 225 -22.98 1.15 -2.03
N GLY A 226 -23.91 2.07 -2.28
CA GLY A 226 -24.92 1.93 -3.34
C GLY A 226 -24.32 1.79 -4.75
N VAL A 227 -23.32 2.61 -5.08
CA VAL A 227 -22.58 2.55 -6.35
C VAL A 227 -21.86 1.21 -6.48
N MET A 228 -21.25 0.74 -5.39
CA MET A 228 -20.56 -0.56 -5.37
C MET A 228 -21.52 -1.73 -5.61
N ARG A 229 -22.70 -1.72 -4.98
CA ARG A 229 -23.73 -2.75 -5.17
C ARG A 229 -24.24 -2.79 -6.61
N GLU A 230 -24.45 -1.62 -7.22
CA GLU A 230 -24.88 -1.53 -8.62
C GLU A 230 -23.84 -2.13 -9.57
N ALA A 231 -22.57 -1.74 -9.40
CA ALA A 231 -21.46 -2.28 -10.20
C ALA A 231 -21.27 -3.80 -10.02
N ALA A 232 -21.53 -4.31 -8.82
CA ALA A 232 -21.44 -5.73 -8.47
C ALA A 232 -22.73 -6.54 -8.71
N SER A 233 -23.76 -5.96 -9.32
CA SER A 233 -25.09 -6.58 -9.46
C SER A 233 -25.14 -7.90 -10.24
N HIS A 234 -24.05 -8.24 -10.93
CA HIS A 234 -23.90 -9.45 -11.75
C HIS A 234 -23.25 -10.63 -11.01
N CYS A 235 -22.75 -10.44 -9.78
CA CYS A 235 -22.02 -11.44 -9.01
C CYS A 235 -22.54 -11.56 -7.56
N GLN A 236 -21.92 -12.44 -6.76
CA GLN A 236 -22.28 -12.58 -5.35
C GLN A 236 -21.76 -11.38 -4.55
N ILE A 237 -22.54 -10.89 -3.59
CA ILE A 237 -22.15 -9.76 -2.74
C ILE A 237 -21.92 -10.23 -1.30
N ARG A 238 -20.80 -9.81 -0.73
CA ARG A 238 -20.47 -9.97 0.69
C ARG A 238 -20.17 -8.60 1.29
N GLU A 239 -20.89 -8.24 2.33
CA GLU A 239 -20.76 -6.92 2.95
C GLU A 239 -20.09 -6.98 4.33
N PHE A 240 -19.34 -5.93 4.65
CA PHE A 240 -18.77 -5.72 5.97
C PHE A 240 -19.07 -4.31 6.50
N GLY A 241 -19.14 -4.16 7.81
CA GLY A 241 -19.40 -2.86 8.44
C GLY A 241 -19.46 -2.95 9.96
N ILE A 242 -19.47 -1.80 10.62
CA ILE A 242 -19.67 -1.65 12.06
C ILE A 242 -21.11 -1.15 12.32
N VAL A 243 -21.56 -0.18 11.52
CA VAL A 243 -22.85 0.50 11.73
C VAL A 243 -23.98 -0.24 11.00
N ALA A 244 -23.81 -0.43 9.70
CA ALA A 244 -24.77 -1.10 8.84
C ALA A 244 -25.01 -2.55 9.27
N ASP A 245 -26.16 -3.09 8.86
CA ASP A 245 -26.38 -4.53 8.91
C ASP A 245 -25.62 -5.17 7.74
N ALA A 246 -24.62 -5.97 8.05
CA ALA A 246 -23.66 -6.51 7.09
C ALA A 246 -23.36 -7.97 7.41
N ASN A 247 -22.90 -8.75 6.43
CA ASN A 247 -22.58 -10.16 6.63
C ASN A 247 -21.44 -10.38 7.64
N VAL A 248 -20.48 -9.46 7.66
CA VAL A 248 -19.36 -9.42 8.61
C VAL A 248 -19.44 -8.13 9.40
N LYS A 249 -19.88 -8.23 10.65
CA LYS A 249 -20.16 -7.06 11.49
C LYS A 249 -19.14 -6.89 12.60
N GLY A 250 -18.59 -5.70 12.75
CA GLY A 250 -17.73 -5.34 13.87
C GLY A 250 -18.53 -4.80 15.05
N VAL A 251 -18.13 -5.18 16.26
CA VAL A 251 -18.61 -4.57 17.51
C VAL A 251 -17.42 -3.95 18.24
N VAL A 252 -17.52 -2.65 18.49
CA VAL A 252 -16.51 -1.90 19.26
C VAL A 252 -16.87 -1.99 20.74
N SER A 253 -16.22 -2.91 21.45
CA SER A 253 -16.31 -3.05 22.92
C SER A 253 -14.94 -2.81 23.58
N GLU A 254 -14.73 -3.24 24.83
CA GLU A 254 -13.38 -3.25 25.45
C GLU A 254 -12.36 -4.07 24.62
N ARG A 255 -12.86 -5.01 23.80
CA ARG A 255 -12.10 -5.72 22.77
C ARG A 255 -12.90 -5.73 21.46
N PHE A 256 -12.20 -5.84 20.34
CA PHE A 256 -12.85 -5.97 19.05
C PHE A 256 -13.50 -7.35 18.90
N GLU A 257 -14.78 -7.36 18.55
CA GLU A 257 -15.52 -8.57 18.20
C GLU A 257 -15.96 -8.49 16.73
N ILE A 258 -15.87 -9.60 16.02
CA ILE A 258 -16.26 -9.76 14.62
C ILE A 258 -17.33 -10.84 14.56
N HIS A 259 -18.55 -10.43 14.24
CA HIS A 259 -19.69 -11.31 14.06
C HIS A 259 -19.76 -11.71 12.58
N SER A 260 -19.67 -13.01 12.30
CA SER A 260 -19.82 -13.52 10.95
C SER A 260 -20.33 -14.95 10.94
N MET A 261 -21.29 -15.26 10.06
CA MET A 261 -21.83 -16.61 9.81
C MET A 261 -22.09 -17.40 11.11
N ASP A 262 -22.94 -16.84 11.99
CA ASP A 262 -23.32 -17.40 13.31
C ASP A 262 -22.17 -17.63 14.31
N ARG A 263 -21.01 -17.01 14.07
CA ARG A 263 -19.84 -17.03 14.96
C ARG A 263 -19.47 -15.63 15.40
N VAL A 264 -18.93 -15.55 16.61
CA VAL A 264 -18.28 -14.35 17.14
C VAL A 264 -16.79 -14.67 17.25
N LEU A 265 -15.97 -13.95 16.50
CA LEU A 265 -14.52 -13.99 16.59
C LEU A 265 -14.09 -12.83 17.49
N ALA A 266 -13.28 -13.11 18.50
CA ALA A 266 -12.73 -12.09 19.40
C ALA A 266 -11.20 -12.21 19.38
N PRO A 267 -10.54 -11.76 18.30
CA PRO A 267 -9.11 -11.98 18.13
C PRO A 267 -8.32 -11.10 19.11
N ARG A 268 -7.24 -11.64 19.64
CA ARG A 268 -6.29 -10.90 20.49
C ARG A 268 -5.22 -10.23 19.63
N PHE A 269 -5.60 -9.23 18.84
CA PHE A 269 -4.65 -8.54 17.97
C PHE A 269 -4.26 -7.15 18.51
N ASN A 270 -3.02 -6.74 18.27
CA ASN A 270 -2.43 -5.48 18.77
C ASN A 270 -2.81 -4.24 17.93
N LEU A 271 -3.61 -4.38 16.87
CA LEU A 271 -4.03 -3.23 16.08
C LEU A 271 -5.12 -2.48 16.85
N SER A 272 -4.83 -1.23 17.19
CA SER A 272 -5.77 -0.33 17.86
C SER A 272 -6.44 0.60 16.84
N GLY A 273 -7.66 1.03 17.16
CA GLY A 273 -8.41 2.01 16.36
C GLY A 273 -9.43 1.39 15.40
N GLU A 274 -10.55 2.11 15.25
CA GLU A 274 -11.71 1.71 14.44
C GLU A 274 -11.37 1.40 12.97
N HIS A 275 -10.43 2.14 12.37
CA HIS A 275 -10.00 1.90 11.00
C HIS A 275 -9.29 0.54 10.83
N ASN A 276 -8.59 0.05 11.86
CA ASN A 276 -7.96 -1.27 11.84
C ASN A 276 -8.99 -2.38 12.06
N LEU A 277 -10.02 -2.14 12.88
CA LEU A 277 -11.18 -3.03 12.93
C LEU A 277 -11.82 -3.12 11.54
N MET A 278 -12.10 -2.00 10.89
CA MET A 278 -12.69 -1.99 9.54
C MET A 278 -11.84 -2.76 8.52
N ASN A 279 -10.51 -2.59 8.55
CA ASN A 279 -9.60 -3.38 7.71
C ASN A 279 -9.66 -4.88 8.02
N ALA A 280 -9.78 -5.26 9.31
CA ALA A 280 -9.93 -6.65 9.71
C ALA A 280 -11.27 -7.23 9.22
N LEU A 281 -12.37 -6.48 9.33
CA LEU A 281 -13.69 -6.89 8.81
C LEU A 281 -13.63 -7.12 7.30
N ALA A 282 -12.99 -6.20 6.55
CA ALA A 282 -12.80 -6.33 5.11
C ALA A 282 -12.03 -7.61 4.74
N ALA A 283 -10.95 -7.90 5.49
CA ALA A 283 -10.15 -9.10 5.29
C ALA A 283 -10.92 -10.38 5.60
N VAL A 284 -11.68 -10.40 6.70
CA VAL A 284 -12.53 -11.53 7.10
C VAL A 284 -13.59 -11.78 6.02
N ALA A 285 -14.28 -10.74 5.56
CA ALA A 285 -15.29 -10.84 4.52
C ALA A 285 -14.73 -11.42 3.21
N ALA A 286 -13.55 -10.96 2.79
CA ALA A 286 -12.90 -11.49 1.59
C ALA A 286 -12.49 -12.95 1.72
N VAL A 287 -11.87 -13.33 2.84
CA VAL A 287 -11.39 -14.70 3.04
C VAL A 287 -12.53 -15.70 3.24
N GLN A 288 -13.66 -15.28 3.83
CA GLN A 288 -14.85 -16.13 3.96
C GLN A 288 -15.51 -16.47 2.63
N CYS A 289 -15.28 -15.68 1.58
CA CYS A 289 -15.74 -16.02 0.24
C CYS A 289 -14.99 -17.24 -0.35
N LEU A 290 -13.87 -17.64 0.27
CA LEU A 290 -13.06 -18.80 -0.10
C LEU A 290 -13.27 -20.00 0.85
N ASP A 291 -14.39 -20.05 1.58
CA ASP A 291 -14.77 -21.12 2.51
C ASP A 291 -13.73 -21.42 3.62
N VAL A 292 -12.93 -20.42 4.00
CA VAL A 292 -11.97 -20.57 5.09
C VAL A 292 -12.68 -20.60 6.44
N SER A 293 -12.37 -21.62 7.24
CA SER A 293 -12.97 -21.80 8.58
C SER A 293 -12.67 -20.64 9.53
N SER A 294 -13.65 -20.31 10.39
CA SER A 294 -13.51 -19.31 11.47
C SER A 294 -12.26 -19.49 12.33
N ASP A 295 -11.86 -20.74 12.64
CA ASP A 295 -10.68 -21.02 13.47
C ASP A 295 -9.38 -20.58 12.78
N LYS A 296 -9.27 -20.78 11.47
CA LYS A 296 -8.13 -20.33 10.66
C LYS A 296 -8.08 -18.82 10.49
N ILE A 297 -9.26 -18.20 10.34
CA ILE A 297 -9.40 -16.74 10.35
C ILE A 297 -8.90 -16.18 11.68
N LEU A 298 -9.36 -16.73 12.80
CA LEU A 298 -8.95 -16.32 14.14
C LEU A 298 -7.44 -16.48 14.34
N GLN A 299 -6.88 -17.64 13.98
CA GLN A 299 -5.44 -17.91 14.05
C GLN A 299 -4.62 -16.89 13.24
N GLY A 300 -5.07 -16.55 12.02
CA GLY A 300 -4.44 -15.55 11.17
C GLY A 300 -4.47 -14.15 11.77
N LEU A 301 -5.64 -13.74 12.28
CA LEU A 301 -5.81 -12.44 12.93
C LEU A 301 -4.93 -12.31 14.20
N GLU A 302 -4.79 -13.39 14.98
CA GLU A 302 -3.95 -13.40 16.19
C GLU A 302 -2.44 -13.43 15.90
N SER A 303 -2.04 -13.74 14.65
CA SER A 303 -0.64 -13.70 14.22
C SER A 303 -0.17 -12.31 13.77
N ILE A 304 -1.05 -11.30 13.80
CA ILE A 304 -0.72 -9.93 13.40
C ILE A 304 0.11 -9.26 14.49
N ASP A 305 1.43 -9.20 14.28
CA ASP A 305 2.33 -8.43 15.15
C ASP A 305 2.23 -6.92 14.88
N ALA A 306 2.50 -6.49 13.64
CA ALA A 306 2.28 -5.15 13.09
C ALA A 306 2.63 -5.12 11.59
N VAL A 307 1.98 -4.27 10.80
CA VAL A 307 2.38 -4.03 9.40
C VAL A 307 3.45 -2.93 9.38
N PRO A 308 4.64 -3.16 8.79
CA PRO A 308 5.70 -2.14 8.74
C PRO A 308 5.21 -0.81 8.14
N GLY A 309 5.53 0.30 8.80
CA GLY A 309 5.12 1.63 8.34
C GLY A 309 3.63 1.95 8.50
N ARG A 310 2.84 1.13 9.23
CA ARG A 310 1.38 1.29 9.42
C ARG A 310 1.00 1.21 10.90
N LEU A 311 1.12 2.34 11.60
CA LEU A 311 0.89 2.47 13.05
C LEU A 311 1.67 1.44 13.90
N GLN A 312 2.85 1.04 13.42
CA GLN A 312 3.70 0.09 14.11
C GLN A 312 4.34 0.76 15.33
N ARG A 313 4.07 0.22 16.52
CA ARG A 313 4.67 0.69 17.76
C ARG A 313 6.09 0.12 17.91
N LYS A 314 7.09 0.99 17.97
CA LYS A 314 8.51 0.69 18.11
C LYS A 314 9.08 1.37 19.35
N LYS A 315 10.07 0.74 19.97
CA LYS A 315 10.84 1.39 21.04
C LYS A 315 11.85 2.34 20.40
N GLY A 316 11.73 3.63 20.69
CA GLY A 316 12.65 4.66 20.25
C GLY A 316 13.86 4.80 21.19
N ILE A 317 14.81 5.65 20.78
CA ILE A 317 15.91 6.10 21.64
C ILE A 317 15.38 6.77 22.92
N HIS A 318 16.21 6.78 23.96
CA HIS A 318 15.88 7.37 25.27
C HIS A 318 14.59 6.82 25.93
N GLY A 319 14.09 5.67 25.45
CA GLY A 319 12.90 5.02 25.96
C GLY A 319 11.58 5.55 25.41
N ALA A 320 11.61 6.47 24.44
CA ALA A 320 10.42 7.00 23.80
C ALA A 320 9.62 5.89 23.08
N LEU A 321 8.32 6.09 22.91
CA LEU A 321 7.49 5.27 22.03
C LEU A 321 7.43 5.92 20.65
N VAL A 322 7.79 5.18 19.60
CA VAL A 322 7.66 5.63 18.20
C VAL A 322 6.52 4.87 17.55
N ILE A 323 5.56 5.58 17.00
CA ILE A 323 4.50 5.05 16.15
C ILE A 323 4.91 5.31 14.70
N ASP A 324 5.40 4.26 14.04
CA ASP A 324 5.78 4.27 12.64
C ASP A 324 4.53 4.12 11.75
N ASP A 325 4.11 5.23 11.15
CA ASP A 325 3.04 5.30 10.15
C ASP A 325 3.54 5.99 8.87
N SER A 326 4.82 5.74 8.56
CA SER A 326 5.61 6.44 7.56
C SER A 326 5.34 6.03 6.10
N TYR A 327 4.52 5.01 5.87
CA TYR A 327 4.34 4.42 4.53
C TYR A 327 3.72 5.37 3.50
N ASN A 328 2.62 6.04 3.86
CA ASN A 328 1.93 7.01 3.01
C ASN A 328 1.05 7.96 3.84
N ALA A 329 0.70 9.11 3.28
CA ALA A 329 -0.13 10.11 3.93
C ALA A 329 -1.08 10.81 2.95
N ASN A 330 -2.32 10.92 3.38
CA ASN A 330 -3.36 11.81 2.86
C ASN A 330 -4.12 12.45 4.03
N PRO A 331 -4.92 13.51 3.81
CA PRO A 331 -5.54 14.27 4.88
C PRO A 331 -6.36 13.41 5.85
N ASP A 332 -7.13 12.45 5.34
CA ASP A 332 -7.99 11.58 6.16
C ASP A 332 -7.15 10.65 7.05
N SER A 333 -6.09 10.06 6.49
CA SER A 333 -5.17 9.19 7.23
C SER A 333 -4.37 9.95 8.30
N VAL A 334 -3.97 11.20 8.04
CA VAL A 334 -3.23 12.02 9.01
C VAL A 334 -4.14 12.43 10.17
N ARG A 335 -5.40 12.79 9.90
CA ARG A 335 -6.40 13.05 10.97
C ARG A 335 -6.63 11.82 11.84
N SER A 336 -6.70 10.63 11.23
CA SER A 336 -6.79 9.38 11.99
C SER A 336 -5.55 9.13 12.85
N ALA A 337 -4.35 9.37 12.31
CA ALA A 337 -3.10 9.26 13.05
C ALA A 337 -3.03 10.24 14.23
N ILE A 338 -3.49 11.48 14.06
CA ILE A 338 -3.60 12.47 15.14
C ILE A 338 -4.50 11.94 16.27
N ARG A 339 -5.66 11.35 15.96
CA ARG A 339 -6.54 10.75 16.99
C ARG A 339 -5.87 9.61 17.74
N VAL A 340 -5.11 8.75 17.05
CA VAL A 340 -4.34 7.66 17.68
C VAL A 340 -3.27 8.24 18.62
N LEU A 341 -2.52 9.24 18.15
CA LEU A 341 -1.48 9.89 18.94
C LEU A 341 -2.08 10.63 20.16
N ALA A 342 -3.22 11.30 19.99
CA ALA A 342 -3.91 12.04 21.06
C ALA A 342 -4.38 11.14 22.21
N ALA A 343 -4.69 9.87 21.92
CA ALA A 343 -5.08 8.87 22.90
C ALA A 343 -3.89 8.25 23.68
N CYS A 344 -2.65 8.58 23.32
CA CYS A 344 -1.46 8.11 24.03
C CYS A 344 -1.18 8.93 25.28
N SER A 345 -0.49 8.34 26.25
CA SER A 345 -0.02 9.02 27.46
C SER A 345 1.30 9.77 27.22
N GLY A 346 1.62 10.71 28.12
CA GLY A 346 2.85 11.49 28.06
C GLY A 346 2.80 12.60 27.01
N LYS A 347 3.96 13.13 26.62
CA LYS A 347 4.08 14.15 25.57
C LYS A 347 3.91 13.52 24.20
N ARG A 348 3.05 14.12 23.36
CA ARG A 348 2.62 13.59 22.07
C ARG A 348 3.15 14.46 20.95
N TYR A 349 4.06 13.91 20.15
CA TYR A 349 4.72 14.63 19.07
C TYR A 349 4.32 14.07 17.70
N LEU A 350 3.88 14.96 16.81
CA LEU A 350 3.60 14.62 15.41
C LEU A 350 4.79 15.02 14.55
N VAL A 351 5.29 14.08 13.74
CA VAL A 351 6.33 14.31 12.74
C VAL A 351 5.72 14.06 11.37
N LEU A 352 5.64 15.09 10.53
CA LEU A 352 4.94 15.05 9.26
C LEU A 352 5.81 15.48 8.08
N GLY A 353 5.97 14.58 7.10
CA GLY A 353 6.41 14.95 5.76
C GLY A 353 5.25 15.37 4.86
N ASP A 354 5.55 15.97 3.70
CA ASP A 354 4.52 16.38 2.73
C ASP A 354 3.56 15.22 2.37
N MET A 355 2.26 15.53 2.31
CA MET A 355 1.24 14.70 1.69
C MET A 355 1.26 14.95 0.17
N ALA A 356 0.97 13.93 -0.64
CA ALA A 356 1.07 14.00 -2.10
C ALA A 356 -0.31 13.91 -2.78
N GLU A 357 -0.37 14.31 -4.06
CA GLU A 357 -1.53 14.11 -4.96
C GLU A 357 -2.84 14.77 -4.47
N LEU A 358 -2.72 15.99 -3.92
CA LEU A 358 -3.85 16.75 -3.38
C LEU A 358 -4.33 17.90 -4.28
N GLY A 359 -3.71 18.11 -5.45
CA GLY A 359 -4.07 19.19 -6.37
C GLY A 359 -3.91 20.60 -5.80
N SER A 360 -4.76 21.53 -6.25
CA SER A 360 -4.69 22.96 -5.90
C SER A 360 -4.88 23.26 -4.41
N ASP A 361 -5.57 22.37 -3.69
CA ASP A 361 -5.91 22.57 -2.28
C ASP A 361 -4.80 22.08 -1.35
N SER A 362 -3.67 21.60 -1.89
CA SER A 362 -2.54 21.04 -1.15
C SER A 362 -2.14 21.90 0.05
N SER A 363 -1.94 23.21 -0.13
CA SER A 363 -1.52 24.11 0.95
C SER A 363 -2.57 24.24 2.06
N GLN A 364 -3.85 24.36 1.69
CA GLN A 364 -4.95 24.46 2.65
C GLN A 364 -5.13 23.16 3.42
N LEU A 365 -5.06 22.02 2.74
CA LEU A 365 -5.18 20.71 3.38
C LEU A 365 -4.06 20.45 4.38
N HIS A 366 -2.82 20.87 4.11
CA HIS A 366 -1.73 20.83 5.08
C HIS A 366 -1.95 21.78 6.26
N HIS A 367 -2.46 22.98 5.99
CA HIS A 367 -2.83 23.95 7.02
C HIS A 367 -3.89 23.38 7.98
N ASP A 368 -4.93 22.75 7.45
CA ASP A 368 -5.99 22.12 8.24
C ASP A 368 -5.48 21.00 9.16
N ILE A 369 -4.43 20.27 8.77
CA ILE A 369 -3.79 19.28 9.64
C ILE A 369 -3.16 19.93 10.87
N GLY A 370 -2.57 21.13 10.73
CA GLY A 370 -1.98 21.84 11.86
C GLY A 370 -3.04 22.27 12.87
N HIS A 371 -4.19 22.71 12.38
CA HIS A 371 -5.36 22.97 13.23
C HIS A 371 -5.87 21.70 13.92
N ALA A 372 -6.02 20.60 13.18
CA ALA A 372 -6.46 19.34 13.76
C ALA A 372 -5.53 18.84 14.87
N ALA A 373 -4.20 18.96 14.69
CA ALA A 373 -3.22 18.61 15.71
C ALA A 373 -3.38 19.46 16.98
N SER A 374 -3.57 20.78 16.82
CA SER A 374 -3.83 21.68 17.95
C SER A 374 -5.15 21.37 18.66
N GLU A 375 -6.22 21.08 17.91
CA GLU A 375 -7.54 20.69 18.45
C GLU A 375 -7.49 19.43 19.32
N HIS A 376 -6.66 18.47 18.95
CA HIS A 376 -6.51 17.23 19.68
C HIS A 376 -5.44 17.30 20.78
N GLY A 377 -4.93 18.51 21.07
CA GLY A 377 -3.98 18.76 22.14
C GLY A 377 -2.63 18.07 21.94
N ILE A 378 -2.17 17.94 20.69
CA ILE A 378 -0.81 17.47 20.39
C ILE A 378 0.20 18.46 20.97
N ASP A 379 1.24 17.96 21.64
CA ASP A 379 2.18 18.79 22.42
C ASP A 379 3.31 19.37 21.57
N GLY A 380 3.61 18.77 20.41
CA GLY A 380 4.61 19.30 19.49
C GLY A 380 4.48 18.79 18.07
N VAL A 381 4.89 19.61 17.10
CA VAL A 381 4.80 19.28 15.66
C VAL A 381 6.13 19.58 14.98
N TRP A 382 6.70 18.56 14.34
CA TRP A 382 7.85 18.68 13.45
C TRP A 382 7.44 18.41 12.01
N THR A 383 7.95 19.20 11.07
CA THR A 383 7.63 18.98 9.65
C THR A 383 8.85 19.11 8.75
N VAL A 384 8.84 18.38 7.64
CA VAL A 384 9.87 18.46 6.60
C VAL A 384 9.24 18.36 5.21
N GLY A 385 9.51 19.36 4.37
CA GLY A 385 8.90 19.51 3.05
C GLY A 385 8.13 20.82 2.87
N ALA A 386 7.98 21.24 1.62
CA ALA A 386 7.49 22.57 1.29
C ALA A 386 6.04 22.79 1.70
N LEU A 387 5.20 21.74 1.60
CA LEU A 387 3.77 21.85 1.90
C LEU A 387 3.47 21.69 3.40
N SER A 388 4.16 20.76 4.07
CA SER A 388 4.04 20.49 5.51
C SER A 388 4.54 21.64 6.39
N ALA A 389 5.29 22.60 5.82
CA ALA A 389 5.53 23.89 6.46
C ALA A 389 4.21 24.61 6.87
N ASN A 390 3.15 24.48 6.05
CA ASN A 390 1.83 25.06 6.36
C ASN A 390 1.19 24.40 7.60
N THR A 391 1.42 23.10 7.81
CA THR A 391 0.96 22.37 9.02
C THR A 391 1.61 22.96 10.26
N ARG A 392 2.94 23.14 10.25
CA ARG A 392 3.66 23.71 11.40
C ARG A 392 3.21 25.14 11.71
N LYS A 393 2.99 25.95 10.67
CA LYS A 393 2.51 27.32 10.82
C LYS A 393 1.13 27.36 11.49
N ALA A 394 0.16 26.62 10.95
CA ALA A 394 -1.21 26.57 11.46
C ALA A 394 -1.31 26.04 12.91
N PHE A 395 -0.42 25.13 13.30
CA PHE A 395 -0.32 24.62 14.67
C PHE A 395 0.06 25.72 15.67
N VAL A 396 1.05 26.57 15.33
CA VAL A 396 1.47 27.70 16.19
C VAL A 396 0.45 28.82 16.23
N ASP A 397 -0.12 29.19 15.07
CA ASP A 397 -1.04 30.32 14.99
C ASP A 397 -2.27 30.15 15.91
N ARG A 398 -2.62 28.89 16.23
CA ARG A 398 -3.77 28.56 17.09
C ARG A 398 -3.42 28.46 18.57
N THR A 399 -2.26 27.90 18.92
CA THR A 399 -1.78 27.89 20.31
C THR A 399 -1.62 29.31 20.85
N ASP A 400 -1.17 30.25 20.01
CA ASP A 400 -1.01 31.66 20.37
C ASP A 400 -2.34 32.40 20.55
N ARG A 401 -3.44 31.88 20.01
CA ARG A 401 -4.78 32.52 20.02
C ARG A 401 -5.81 31.83 20.93
N GLY A 402 -5.49 30.69 21.55
CA GLY A 402 -6.50 29.73 22.03
C GLY A 402 -6.42 29.23 23.48
N SER A 403 -5.33 29.40 24.23
CA SER A 403 -5.30 28.99 25.65
C SER A 403 -5.97 30.02 26.56
N SER A 404 -7.30 30.03 26.57
CA SER A 404 -8.10 30.75 27.57
C SER A 404 -8.71 29.83 28.64
N ASN A 405 -8.42 28.51 28.62
CA ASN A 405 -8.93 27.55 29.61
C ASN A 405 -7.90 26.56 30.19
N SER A 406 -6.61 26.76 29.93
CA SER A 406 -5.54 26.15 30.73
C SER A 406 -4.72 27.28 31.32
N VAL A 407 -4.64 27.32 32.64
CA VAL A 407 -3.67 28.15 33.37
C VAL A 407 -2.28 27.72 32.90
N VAL A 408 -1.71 28.44 31.94
CA VAL A 408 -0.30 28.33 31.54
C VAL A 408 0.38 29.57 32.12
N ASP A 409 1.21 29.35 33.14
CA ASP A 409 1.87 30.39 33.94
C ASP A 409 3.13 31.00 33.26
N ASP A 410 3.33 30.86 31.94
CA ASP A 410 4.47 31.51 31.27
C ASP A 410 4.16 31.97 29.82
N PRO A 411 4.16 33.29 29.53
CA PRO A 411 4.03 33.84 28.18
C PRO A 411 5.21 33.55 27.23
N ASN A 412 6.28 32.92 27.70
CA ASN A 412 7.49 32.59 26.92
C ASN A 412 7.64 31.11 26.54
N GLU A 413 6.66 30.25 26.83
CA GLU A 413 6.76 28.83 26.48
C GLU A 413 6.55 28.66 24.96
N SER A 414 7.66 28.60 24.21
CA SER A 414 7.62 28.39 22.77
C SER A 414 6.97 27.05 22.45
N VAL A 415 6.00 27.08 21.54
CA VAL A 415 5.29 25.90 21.07
C VAL A 415 6.30 24.90 20.50
N THR A 416 6.34 23.71 21.09
CA THR A 416 7.38 22.72 20.83
C THR A 416 7.33 22.20 19.38
N GLY A 417 8.51 22.09 18.76
CA GLY A 417 8.71 21.54 17.42
C GLY A 417 8.98 22.57 16.32
N ALA A 418 9.48 22.10 15.17
CA ALA A 418 10.06 22.94 14.12
C ALA A 418 9.67 22.50 12.70
N HIS A 419 9.69 23.45 11.76
CA HIS A 419 9.77 23.12 10.34
C HIS A 419 11.25 23.06 9.94
N CYS A 420 11.66 21.97 9.33
CA CYS A 420 13.05 21.67 8.98
C CYS A 420 13.23 21.62 7.47
N THR A 421 14.41 22.04 7.00
CA THR A 421 14.77 22.05 5.58
C THR A 421 15.03 20.66 5.02
N ASP A 422 15.41 19.72 5.87
CA ASP A 422 15.77 18.36 5.50
C ASP A 422 15.54 17.41 6.69
N LYS A 423 15.64 16.10 6.43
CA LYS A 423 15.37 15.07 7.45
C LYS A 423 16.44 15.03 8.53
N ASN A 424 17.70 15.33 8.22
CA ASN A 424 18.78 15.25 9.20
C ASN A 424 18.61 16.34 10.25
N SER A 425 18.34 17.58 9.81
CA SER A 425 18.02 18.69 10.73
C SER A 425 16.77 18.41 11.56
N LEU A 426 15.74 17.78 10.97
CA LEU A 426 14.57 17.32 11.73
C LEU A 426 14.93 16.29 12.81
N ILE A 427 15.72 15.27 12.45
CA ILE A 427 16.13 14.21 13.36
C ILE A 427 16.95 14.79 14.52
N ASP A 428 17.92 15.65 14.22
CA ASP A 428 18.83 16.22 15.22
C ASP A 428 18.10 17.14 16.22
N ASP A 429 17.12 17.91 15.76
CA ASP A 429 16.26 18.72 16.62
C ASP A 429 15.35 17.82 17.48
N LEU A 430 14.58 16.93 16.84
CA LEU A 430 13.62 16.05 17.52
C LEU A 430 14.28 15.19 18.61
N ARG A 431 15.50 14.68 18.38
CA ARG A 431 16.26 13.88 19.35
C ARG A 431 16.41 14.56 20.71
N GLN A 432 16.52 15.89 20.74
CA GLN A 432 16.69 16.66 21.98
C GLN A 432 15.44 16.67 22.84
N HIS A 433 14.28 16.33 22.26
CA HIS A 433 12.99 16.32 22.95
C HIS A 433 12.52 14.91 23.33
N LEU A 434 13.24 13.84 22.93
CA LEU A 434 12.83 12.46 23.17
C LEU A 434 13.23 11.97 24.57
N THR A 435 12.25 11.50 25.34
CA THR A 435 12.43 10.88 26.65
C THR A 435 11.47 9.70 26.79
N SER A 436 11.56 8.96 27.90
CA SER A 436 10.66 7.82 28.16
C SER A 436 9.19 8.19 28.34
N ASP A 437 8.88 9.48 28.52
CA ASP A 437 7.52 10.02 28.63
C ASP A 437 6.99 10.57 27.30
N VAL A 438 7.70 10.34 26.18
CA VAL A 438 7.33 10.87 24.87
C VAL A 438 6.80 9.76 23.97
N THR A 439 5.68 10.03 23.32
CA THR A 439 5.18 9.27 22.17
C THR A 439 5.30 10.12 20.91
N VAL A 440 5.99 9.61 19.88
CA VAL A 440 6.17 10.26 18.58
C VAL A 440 5.44 9.49 17.51
N LEU A 441 4.61 10.13 16.69
CA LEU A 441 4.06 9.54 15.48
C LEU A 441 4.71 10.14 14.26
N ILE A 442 5.21 9.27 13.37
CA ILE A 442 5.94 9.68 12.16
C ILE A 442 5.13 9.28 10.93
N LYS A 443 4.81 10.25 10.07
CA LYS A 443 3.96 10.05 8.89
C LYS A 443 4.37 10.95 7.73
N GLY A 444 4.14 10.51 6.51
CA GLY A 444 4.37 11.31 5.29
C GLY A 444 3.95 10.54 4.05
N SER A 445 3.86 11.20 2.90
CA SER A 445 3.65 10.50 1.63
C SER A 445 4.80 9.54 1.33
N ARG A 446 4.58 8.60 0.42
CA ARG A 446 5.63 7.65 0.04
C ARG A 446 6.89 8.34 -0.51
N SER A 447 6.72 9.41 -1.29
CA SER A 447 7.81 10.23 -1.82
C SER A 447 8.53 11.06 -0.76
N ALA A 448 7.90 11.30 0.40
CA ALA A 448 8.56 11.95 1.52
C ALA A 448 9.59 11.04 2.20
N HIS A 449 9.50 9.71 2.06
CA HIS A 449 10.43 8.73 2.64
C HIS A 449 10.65 8.89 4.15
N MET A 450 9.57 9.01 4.93
CA MET A 450 9.67 9.26 6.37
C MET A 450 10.17 8.05 7.17
N GLU A 451 10.28 6.87 6.56
CA GLU A 451 10.92 5.69 7.16
C GLU A 451 12.36 5.96 7.61
N TYR A 452 13.09 6.86 6.92
CA TYR A 452 14.44 7.25 7.32
C TYR A 452 14.46 7.93 8.70
N VAL A 453 13.42 8.70 9.04
CA VAL A 453 13.30 9.32 10.36
C VAL A 453 13.00 8.24 11.41
N VAL A 454 12.16 7.26 11.08
CA VAL A 454 11.87 6.13 11.97
C VAL A 454 13.14 5.33 12.27
N ASP A 455 13.89 4.95 11.24
CA ASP A 455 15.11 4.15 11.35
C ASP A 455 16.19 4.88 12.16
N ALA A 456 16.28 6.20 12.04
CA ALA A 456 17.22 7.01 12.80
C ALA A 456 16.87 7.15 14.30
N LEU A 457 15.61 6.89 14.67
CA LEU A 457 15.09 7.04 16.04
C LEU A 457 14.81 5.71 16.73
N CYS A 458 14.76 4.59 16.01
CA CYS A 458 14.51 3.26 16.57
C CYS A 458 15.80 2.43 16.50
N PRO A 459 16.51 2.18 17.62
CA PRO A 459 17.65 1.28 17.61
C PRO A 459 17.20 -0.13 17.21
N SER A 460 17.79 -0.67 16.13
CA SER A 460 17.48 -2.00 15.64
C SER A 460 18.04 -3.09 16.56
N ASP A 461 17.18 -3.83 17.26
CA ASP A 461 17.50 -5.19 17.68
C ASP A 461 17.34 -6.08 16.44
N GLN A 462 18.47 -6.46 15.83
CA GLN A 462 18.59 -7.19 14.56
C GLN A 462 18.35 -6.33 13.31
N LYS A 463 19.44 -6.06 12.56
CA LYS A 463 19.35 -5.77 11.13
C LYS A 463 18.96 -7.08 10.42
N PRO A 464 17.84 -7.17 9.68
CA PRO A 464 17.81 -8.05 8.53
C PRO A 464 18.83 -7.49 7.53
N ASP A 465 19.80 -8.32 7.15
CA ASP A 465 20.80 -8.01 6.14
C ASP A 465 20.12 -7.72 4.79
N PHE A 466 19.79 -6.45 4.52
CA PHE A 466 19.27 -6.02 3.22
C PHE A 466 20.06 -4.90 2.56
N GLN A 467 21.14 -4.43 3.19
CA GLN A 467 22.06 -3.44 2.62
C GLN A 467 23.51 -3.68 3.08
N ARG A 468 24.13 -4.74 2.54
CA ARG A 468 25.60 -4.88 2.46
C ARG A 468 25.96 -5.51 1.12
N SER A 469 25.67 -4.80 0.04
CA SER A 469 26.23 -5.11 -1.29
C SER A 469 26.28 -3.87 -2.20
N VAL A 470 26.41 -2.66 -1.63
CA VAL A 470 26.59 -1.42 -2.42
C VAL A 470 27.82 -0.61 -1.99
N GLU A 471 28.52 -0.97 -0.90
CA GLU A 471 29.73 -0.25 -0.48
C GLU A 471 30.85 -1.22 -0.07
N SER A 472 31.39 -1.95 -1.05
CA SER A 472 32.80 -2.42 -1.05
C SER A 472 33.08 -3.13 -2.37
N GLY A 473 33.62 -2.39 -3.34
CA GLY A 473 34.02 -2.91 -4.64
C GLY A 473 34.64 -1.80 -5.48
N SER A 474 35.72 -1.22 -4.96
CA SER A 474 36.72 -0.48 -5.75
C SER A 474 37.43 -1.39 -6.73
#